data_AF-A0A0F5JDI9-F1
#
_entry.id   AF-A0A0F5JDI9-F1
#
_cell.length_a   1.000
_cell.length_b   1.000
_cell.length_c   1.000
_cell.angle_alpha   90.00
_cell.angle_beta   90.00
_cell.angle_gamma   90.00
#
_symmetry.space_group_name_H-M   'P 1'
#
loop_
_entity.id
_entity.type
_entity.pdbx_description
1 polymer ?
#
loop_
_entity_poly.entity_id
_entity_poly.type
_entity_poly.pdbx_seq_one_letter_code
_entity_poly.pdbx_strand_id
1 'polypeptide(L)'
;MEITIKDNTYKVKYSIRAMFVFEKLTGKIFNLENLMDWYIFYYSMILANNPECSLLFDDFIDECDSKPALVIDIQNYLTTEFQKQGQLEPFKEEDTAKKK
;
A
#
# COMPACT_ATOMS: atom_id res chain seq x y z
N MET A 1 -5.95 6.48 4.65
CA MET A 1 -7.04 6.04 5.54
C MET A 1 -6.48 5.73 6.92
N GLU A 2 -7.33 5.54 7.92
CA GLU A 2 -6.93 5.10 9.26
C GLU A 2 -7.72 3.84 9.60
N ILE A 3 -7.07 2.90 10.28
CA ILE A 3 -7.68 1.64 10.74
C ILE A 3 -7.35 1.45 12.22
N THR A 4 -8.23 0.78 12.95
CA THR A 4 -8.01 0.48 14.37
C THR A 4 -7.82 -1.02 14.55
N ILE A 5 -6.68 -1.40 15.11
CA ILE A 5 -6.29 -2.79 15.38
C ILE A 5 -5.85 -2.86 16.85
N LYS A 6 -6.43 -3.78 17.64
CA LYS A 6 -6.11 -3.98 19.07
C LYS A 6 -5.95 -2.65 19.85
N ASP A 7 -6.95 -1.77 19.74
CA ASP A 7 -7.04 -0.46 20.39
C ASP A 7 -6.04 0.62 19.93
N ASN A 8 -5.21 0.33 18.94
CA ASN A 8 -4.30 1.30 18.32
C ASN A 8 -4.81 1.74 16.95
N THR A 9 -4.76 3.04 16.69
CA THR A 9 -5.09 3.61 15.38
C THR A 9 -3.84 3.72 14.52
N TYR A 10 -3.88 3.07 13.37
CA TYR A 10 -2.79 3.04 12.40
C TYR A 10 -3.16 3.81 11.15
N LYS A 11 -2.23 4.64 10.69
CA LYS A 11 -2.37 5.32 9.40
C LYS A 11 -1.96 4.40 8.26
N VAL A 12 -2.88 4.14 7.34
CA VAL A 12 -2.62 3.41 6.10
C VAL A 12 -2.53 4.42 4.96
N LYS A 13 -1.37 4.48 4.30
CA LYS A 13 -1.18 5.35 3.14
C LYS A 13 -0.31 4.67 2.09
N TYR A 14 -0.83 4.67 0.88
CA TYR A 14 -0.07 4.25 -0.29
C TYR A 14 1.03 5.28 -0.59
N SER A 15 2.28 4.81 -0.67
CA SER A 15 3.45 5.67 -0.85
C SER A 15 4.64 4.85 -1.37
N ILE A 16 5.62 5.52 -1.97
CA ILE A 16 6.90 4.89 -2.37
C ILE A 16 7.59 4.25 -1.16
N ARG A 17 7.47 4.85 0.03
CA ARG A 17 8.02 4.27 1.26
C ARG A 17 7.38 2.92 1.60
N ALA A 18 6.08 2.75 1.36
CA ALA A 18 5.40 1.47 1.53
C ALA A 18 5.95 0.40 0.57
N MET A 19 6.27 0.77 -0.67
CA MET A 19 6.92 -0.13 -1.62
C MET A 19 8.31 -0.54 -1.12
N PHE A 20 9.13 0.40 -0.65
CA PHE A 20 10.44 0.07 -0.09
C PHE A 20 10.37 -0.79 1.17
N VAL A 21 9.35 -0.60 2.01
CA VAL A 21 9.12 -1.49 3.17
C VAL A 21 8.77 -2.90 2.70
N PHE A 22 7.91 -3.04 1.70
CA PHE A 22 7.60 -4.34 1.10
C PHE A 22 8.85 -5.04 0.57
N GLU A 23 9.70 -4.34 -0.20
CA GLU A 23 10.92 -4.94 -0.75
C GLU A 23 11.90 -5.35 0.36
N LYS A 24 12.01 -4.57 1.43
CA LYS A 24 12.83 -4.91 2.60
C LYS A 24 12.31 -6.14 3.35
N LEU A 25 11.00 -6.29 3.47
CA LEU A 25 10.38 -7.44 4.16
C LEU A 25 10.48 -8.72 3.34
N THR A 26 10.33 -8.62 2.03
CA THR A 26 10.27 -9.79 1.13
C THR A 26 11.60 -10.15 0.49
N GLY A 27 12.56 -9.22 0.44
CA GLY A 27 13.84 -9.39 -0.25
C GLY A 27 13.73 -9.42 -1.77
N LYS A 28 12.58 -9.06 -2.34
CA LYS A 28 12.34 -8.99 -3.80
C LYS A 28 11.90 -7.60 -4.23
N ILE A 29 12.04 -7.31 -5.52
CA ILE A 29 11.53 -6.09 -6.15
C ILE A 29 10.01 -6.04 -5.97
N PHE A 30 9.47 -4.83 -5.82
CA PHE A 30 8.05 -4.61 -5.61
C PHE A 30 7.22 -5.22 -6.75
N ASN A 31 6.50 -6.29 -6.43
CA ASN A 31 5.63 -7.01 -7.34
C ASN A 31 4.59 -7.79 -6.52
N LEU A 32 3.32 -7.65 -6.88
CA LEU A 32 2.18 -8.22 -6.16
C LEU A 32 1.57 -9.35 -6.99
N GLU A 33 2.05 -10.58 -6.80
CA GLU A 33 1.64 -11.72 -7.63
C GLU A 33 0.68 -12.66 -6.90
N ASN A 34 0.95 -12.91 -5.62
CA ASN A 34 0.21 -13.87 -4.81
C ASN A 34 -0.47 -13.20 -3.62
N LEU A 35 -1.33 -13.96 -2.94
CA LEU A 35 -2.09 -13.47 -1.79
C LEU A 35 -1.18 -12.95 -0.67
N MET A 36 -0.07 -13.64 -0.39
CA MET A 36 0.90 -13.24 0.63
C MET A 36 1.47 -11.86 0.31
N ASP A 37 1.80 -11.59 -0.95
CA ASP A 37 2.33 -10.29 -1.39
C ASP A 37 1.33 -9.16 -1.10
N TRP A 38 0.04 -9.39 -1.37
CA TRP A 38 -1.01 -8.42 -1.08
C TRP A 38 -1.08 -8.08 0.41
N TYR A 39 -1.11 -9.09 1.28
CA TYR A 39 -1.17 -8.87 2.73
C TYR A 39 0.12 -8.23 3.29
N ILE A 40 1.29 -8.64 2.80
CA ILE A 40 2.56 -7.99 3.16
C ILE A 40 2.54 -6.54 2.71
N PHE A 41 1.96 -6.22 1.56
CA PHE A 41 1.87 -4.85 1.09
C PHE A 41 0.90 -4.00 1.91
N TYR A 42 -0.26 -4.54 2.30
CA TYR A 42 -1.19 -3.87 3.22
C TYR A 42 -0.50 -3.51 4.53
N TYR A 43 0.22 -4.47 5.10
CA TYR A 43 1.02 -4.27 6.29
C TYR A 43 2.17 -3.27 6.09
N SER A 44 2.83 -3.29 4.92
CA SER A 44 3.90 -2.36 4.58
C SER A 44 3.40 -0.91 4.52
N MET A 45 2.16 -0.67 4.07
CA MET A 45 1.54 0.66 4.09
C MET A 45 1.32 1.17 5.51
N ILE A 46 1.04 0.28 6.46
CA ILE A 46 0.93 0.62 7.89
C ILE A 46 2.33 0.98 8.41
N LEU A 47 3.30 0.08 8.29
CA LEU A 47 4.66 0.29 8.82
C LEU A 47 5.32 1.56 8.27
N ALA A 48 5.16 1.86 6.98
CA ALA A 48 5.77 3.03 6.35
C ALA A 48 5.28 4.37 6.92
N ASN A 49 4.10 4.41 7.53
CA ASN A 49 3.45 5.65 7.97
C ASN A 49 3.30 5.74 9.49
N ASN A 50 3.74 4.73 10.23
CA ASN A 50 3.69 4.66 11.68
C ASN A 50 5.09 4.29 12.19
N PRO A 51 5.99 5.28 12.42
CA PRO A 51 7.40 5.00 12.77
C PRO A 51 7.56 4.27 14.11
N GLU A 52 6.58 4.37 15.01
CA GLU A 52 6.54 3.65 16.30
C GLU A 52 5.60 2.42 16.24
N CYS A 53 5.40 1.85 15.05
CA CYS A 53 4.51 0.70 14.88
C CYS A 53 5.07 -0.55 15.56
N SER A 54 4.40 -0.98 16.64
CA SER A 54 4.65 -2.25 17.33
C SER A 54 3.76 -3.40 16.85
N LEU A 55 2.89 -3.15 15.87
CA LEU A 55 2.00 -4.17 15.30
C LEU A 55 2.85 -5.25 14.65
N LEU A 56 2.65 -6.51 15.03
CA LEU A 56 3.27 -7.65 14.35
C LEU A 56 2.45 -8.04 13.12
N PHE A 57 3.09 -8.73 12.18
CA PHE A 57 2.41 -9.20 10.99
C PHE A 57 1.29 -10.20 11.33
N ASP A 58 1.55 -11.14 12.23
CA ASP A 58 0.54 -12.12 12.67
C ASP A 58 -0.65 -11.43 13.35
N ASP A 59 -0.41 -10.39 14.16
CA ASP A 59 -1.48 -9.60 14.78
C ASP A 59 -2.38 -8.91 13.74
N PHE A 60 -1.78 -8.45 12.64
CA PHE A 60 -2.52 -7.86 11.52
C PHE A 60 -3.36 -8.92 10.78
N ILE A 61 -2.82 -10.12 10.57
CA ILE A 61 -3.55 -11.22 9.92
C ILE A 61 -4.71 -11.70 10.79
N ASP A 62 -4.50 -11.89 12.09
CA ASP A 62 -5.56 -12.25 13.03
C ASP A 62 -6.73 -11.25 13.00
N GLU A 63 -6.42 -9.95 12.87
CA GLU A 63 -7.42 -8.91 12.76
C GLU A 63 -8.15 -8.94 11.40
N CYS A 64 -7.44 -9.25 10.31
CA CYS A 64 -8.03 -9.42 8.98
C CYS A 64 -9.01 -10.61 8.96
N ASP A 65 -8.64 -11.72 9.59
CA ASP A 65 -9.50 -12.91 9.72
C ASP A 65 -10.73 -12.62 10.58
N SER A 66 -10.54 -11.88 11.68
CA SER A 66 -11.62 -11.51 12.60
C SER A 66 -12.57 -10.45 12.00
N LYS A 67 -12.05 -9.55 11.16
CA LYS A 67 -12.78 -8.43 10.56
C LYS A 67 -12.49 -8.33 9.04
N PRO A 68 -13.13 -9.15 8.21
CA PRO A 68 -12.95 -9.12 6.76
C PRO A 68 -13.24 -7.75 6.11
N ALA A 69 -14.10 -6.94 6.72
CA ALA A 69 -14.40 -5.57 6.28
C ALA A 69 -13.14 -4.68 6.21
N LEU A 70 -12.17 -4.89 7.11
CA LEU A 70 -10.92 -4.14 7.13
C LEU A 70 -10.12 -4.36 5.84
N VAL A 71 -10.05 -5.61 5.36
CA VAL A 71 -9.36 -5.94 4.11
C VAL A 71 -10.07 -5.31 2.92
N ILE A 72 -11.41 -5.36 2.89
CA ILE A 72 -12.23 -4.75 1.84
C ILE A 72 -11.98 -3.23 1.78
N ASP A 73 -11.93 -2.56 2.92
CA ASP A 73 -11.67 -1.12 2.98
C ASP A 73 -10.27 -0.75 2.48
N ILE A 74 -9.25 -1.54 2.84
CA ILE A 74 -7.88 -1.35 2.33
C ILE A 74 -7.82 -1.59 0.82
N GLN A 75 -8.49 -2.61 0.31
CA GLN A 75 -8.58 -2.91 -1.13
C GLN A 75 -9.28 -1.79 -1.91
N ASN A 76 -10.39 -1.28 -1.39
CA ASN A 76 -11.11 -0.16 -1.98
C ASN A 76 -10.26 1.11 -2.01
N TYR A 77 -9.54 1.38 -0.92
CA TYR A 77 -8.61 2.49 -0.84
C TYR A 77 -7.48 2.34 -1.87
N LEU A 78 -6.82 1.18 -1.94
CA LEU A 78 -5.76 0.92 -2.91
C LEU A 78 -6.23 1.04 -4.35
N THR A 79 -7.40 0.49 -4.67
CA THR A 79 -8.00 0.60 -6.00
C THR A 79 -8.19 2.05 -6.39
N THR A 80 -8.66 2.88 -5.45
CA THR A 80 -8.84 4.32 -5.66
C THR A 80 -7.50 5.03 -5.86
N GLU A 81 -6.46 4.69 -5.09
CA GLU A 81 -5.13 5.27 -5.24
C GLU A 81 -4.45 4.86 -6.56
N PHE A 82 -4.61 3.60 -6.99
CA PHE A 82 -4.15 3.13 -8.29
C PHE A 82 -4.88 3.81 -9.44
N GLN A 83 -6.18 4.05 -9.33
CA GLN A 83 -6.92 4.82 -10.33
C GLN A 83 -6.43 6.26 -10.40
N LYS A 84 -6.14 6.91 -9.27
CA LYS A 84 -5.54 8.25 -9.26
C LYS A 84 -4.16 8.28 -9.93
N GLN A 85 -3.35 7.24 -9.73
CA GLN A 85 -2.05 7.13 -10.39
C GLN A 85 -2.15 6.74 -11.87
N GLY A 86 -3.11 5.90 -12.25
CA GLY A 86 -3.38 5.56 -13.65
C GLY A 86 -4.03 6.71 -14.42
N GLN A 87 -4.74 7.61 -13.75
CA GLN A 87 -5.18 8.90 -14.32
C GLN A 87 -4.02 9.90 -14.48
N LEU A 88 -2.88 9.66 -13.82
CA LEU A 88 -1.62 10.35 -14.06
C LEU A 88 -0.80 9.58 -15.11
N GLU A 89 -1.40 9.27 -16.26
CA GLU A 89 -0.62 8.93 -17.45
C GLU A 89 0.11 10.18 -17.99
N PRO A 90 1.29 9.98 -18.61
CA PRO A 90 2.44 10.87 -18.48
C PRO A 90 2.19 12.26 -19.04
N PHE A 91 2.92 13.24 -18.51
CA PHE A 91 3.19 14.48 -19.22
C PHE A 91 3.63 14.08 -20.63
N LYS A 92 2.75 14.25 -21.61
CA LYS A 92 3.17 14.22 -23.01
C LYS A 92 4.13 15.40 -23.13
N GLU A 93 5.43 15.14 -23.16
CA GLU A 93 6.34 16.11 -23.76
C GLU A 93 5.79 16.33 -25.17
N GLU A 94 5.19 17.50 -25.39
CA GLU A 94 4.90 17.96 -26.74
C GLU A 94 6.24 18.04 -27.45
N ASP A 95 6.45 17.07 -28.34
CA ASP A 95 7.55 16.96 -29.26
C ASP A 95 7.65 18.28 -30.03
N THR A 96 8.51 19.20 -29.58
CA THR A 96 8.85 20.43 -30.29
C THR A 96 9.82 20.09 -31.41
N ALA A 97 9.39 19.23 -32.32
CA ALA A 97 10.07 18.92 -33.56
C ALA A 97 9.74 20.01 -34.61
N LYS A 98 10.52 21.09 -34.54
CA LYS A 98 10.95 22.01 -35.61
C LYS A 98 10.29 21.76 -36.99
N LYS A 99 9.35 22.63 -37.36
CA LYS A 99 9.17 23.00 -38.78
C LYS A 99 10.19 24.08 -39.12
N LYS A 100 11.25 23.69 -39.81
CA LYS A 100 12.10 24.56 -40.64
C LYS A 100 11.77 24.28 -42.09
#